data_AF-A0A7S2J711-F1
#
_entry.id   AF-A0A7S2J711-F1
#
_cell.length_a   1.000
_cell.length_b   1.000
_cell.length_c   1.000
_cell.angle_alpha   90.00
_cell.angle_beta   90.00
_cell.angle_gamma   90.00
#
_symmetry.space_group_name_H-M   'P 1'
#
loop_
_entity.id
_entity.type
_entity.pdbx_description
1 polymer ?
#
loop_
_entity_poly.entity_id
_entity_poly.type
_entity_poly.pdbx_seq_one_letter_code
_entity_poly.pdbx_strand_id
1 'polypeptide(L)'
;ERWIVVTSIFQPSPATRMLGEMTRQGWCYVVVADINGPHEYDDVEGVIYLTVERQRALHFQILEHTPWRHFGRKNVGFLYAIAHGAKVIYDTDDDNRLKAHRIPILGFDAASAVRLEDPVNVSWPIEPRGSHGSLFNPYPSFQPSCGHIWPRGFPLDHVQ
;
A
#
# COMPACT_ATOMS: atom_id res chain seq x y z
N GLU A 1 0.95 3.64 13.69
CA GLU A 1 1.89 4.26 12.73
C GLU A 1 2.02 3.49 11.41
N ARG A 2 1.97 2.16 11.38
CA ARG A 2 2.01 1.36 10.14
C ARG A 2 0.61 0.84 9.81
N TRP A 3 0.15 1.05 8.59
CA TRP A 3 -1.21 0.70 8.17
C TRP A 3 -1.22 -0.11 6.89
N ILE A 4 -2.06 -1.14 6.84
CA ILE A 4 -2.41 -1.89 5.64
C ILE A 4 -3.75 -1.33 5.16
N VAL A 5 -3.82 -0.94 3.89
CA VAL A 5 -5.06 -0.42 3.28
C VAL A 5 -5.44 -1.32 2.11
N VAL A 6 -6.62 -1.91 2.21
CA VAL A 6 -7.22 -2.77 1.18
C VAL A 6 -8.62 -2.23 0.86
N THR A 7 -9.08 -2.45 -0.36
CA THR A 7 -10.50 -2.34 -0.72
C THR A 7 -10.97 -3.72 -1.17
N SER A 8 -12.21 -4.11 -0.86
CA SER A 8 -12.73 -5.41 -1.28
C SER A 8 -14.25 -5.40 -1.44
N ILE A 9 -14.72 -6.21 -2.38
CA ILE A 9 -16.13 -6.59 -2.54
C ILE A 9 -16.39 -8.06 -2.20
N PHE A 10 -15.39 -8.77 -1.69
CA PHE A 10 -15.46 -10.20 -1.41
C PHE A 10 -15.42 -10.46 0.09
N GLN A 11 -15.86 -11.66 0.48
CA GLN A 11 -15.55 -12.19 1.79
C GLN A 11 -14.04 -12.43 1.92
N PRO A 12 -13.48 -12.46 3.14
CA PRO A 12 -12.06 -12.65 3.35
C PRO A 12 -11.47 -13.83 2.60
N SER A 13 -10.43 -13.54 1.82
CA SER A 13 -9.58 -14.54 1.16
C SER A 13 -8.46 -15.02 2.11
N PRO A 14 -7.78 -16.14 1.81
CA PRO A 14 -6.55 -16.51 2.51
C PRO A 14 -5.49 -15.41 2.50
N ALA A 15 -5.42 -14.61 1.43
CA ALA A 15 -4.49 -13.48 1.35
C ALA A 15 -4.82 -12.41 2.41
N THR A 16 -6.09 -12.03 2.52
CA THR A 16 -6.51 -11.02 3.51
C THR A 16 -6.46 -11.52 4.95
N ARG A 17 -6.64 -12.83 5.20
CA ARG A 17 -6.39 -13.43 6.52
C ARG A 17 -4.91 -13.32 6.92
N MET A 18 -4.00 -13.62 5.99
CA MET A 18 -2.57 -13.44 6.20
C MET A 18 -2.18 -11.98 6.49
N LEU A 19 -2.88 -11.01 5.89
CA LEU A 19 -2.73 -9.58 6.23
C LEU A 19 -3.24 -9.28 7.66
N GLY A 20 -4.37 -9.89 8.07
CA GLY A 20 -4.87 -9.79 9.44
C GLY A 20 -3.86 -10.25 10.49
N GLU A 21 -3.06 -11.27 10.19
CA GLU A 21 -2.01 -11.74 11.11
C GLU A 21 -0.90 -10.69 11.34
N MET A 22 -0.68 -9.78 10.38
CA MET A 22 0.31 -8.69 10.52
C MET A 22 -0.08 -7.70 11.63
N THR A 23 -1.35 -7.70 12.07
CA THR A 23 -1.79 -6.87 13.19
C THR A 23 -1.10 -7.24 14.50
N ARG A 24 -0.76 -8.51 14.69
CA ARG A 24 0.05 -9.00 15.81
C ARG A 24 1.50 -8.55 15.74
N GLN A 25 1.95 -8.04 14.59
CA GLN A 25 3.28 -7.48 14.36
C GLN A 25 3.27 -5.93 14.40
N GLY A 26 2.20 -5.32 14.91
CA GLY A 26 2.11 -3.86 15.09
C GLY A 26 1.60 -3.10 13.87
N TRP A 27 1.03 -3.78 12.88
CA TRP A 27 0.28 -3.13 11.81
C TRP A 27 -1.16 -2.85 12.24
N CYS A 28 -1.71 -1.74 11.79
CA CYS A 28 -3.15 -1.54 11.75
C CYS A 28 -3.65 -2.00 10.37
N TYR A 29 -4.83 -2.59 10.28
CA TYR A 29 -5.36 -3.08 9.02
C TYR A 29 -6.76 -2.51 8.79
N VAL A 30 -6.97 -1.81 7.67
CA VAL A 30 -8.28 -1.31 7.26
C VAL A 30 -8.68 -1.86 5.91
N VAL A 31 -9.92 -2.34 5.82
CA VAL A 31 -10.55 -2.76 4.57
C VAL A 31 -11.71 -1.82 4.28
N VAL A 32 -11.69 -1.20 3.10
CA VAL A 32 -12.76 -0.34 2.61
C VAL A 32 -13.77 -1.20 1.84
N ALA A 33 -15.01 -1.26 2.32
CA ALA A 33 -16.08 -1.95 1.62
C ALA A 33 -16.56 -1.15 0.39
N ASP A 34 -17.16 -1.84 -0.57
CA ASP A 34 -18.07 -1.22 -1.54
C ASP A 34 -19.51 -1.70 -1.30
N ILE A 35 -20.49 -1.07 -1.93
CA ILE A 35 -21.92 -1.41 -1.83
C ILE A 35 -22.25 -2.82 -2.34
N ASN A 36 -21.37 -3.39 -3.17
CA ASN A 36 -21.48 -4.77 -3.64
C ASN A 36 -20.72 -5.77 -2.74
N GLY A 37 -20.02 -5.28 -1.72
CA GLY A 37 -19.25 -6.09 -0.78
C GLY A 37 -20.11 -6.73 0.31
N PRO A 38 -19.50 -7.60 1.14
CA PRO A 38 -20.23 -8.19 2.26
C PRO A 38 -20.57 -7.12 3.31
N HIS A 39 -21.66 -7.34 4.06
CA HIS A 39 -22.04 -6.43 5.15
C HIS A 39 -21.08 -6.49 6.33
N GLU A 40 -20.45 -7.66 6.52
CA GLU A 40 -19.50 -7.96 7.59
C GLU A 40 -18.25 -8.59 6.97
N TYR A 41 -17.13 -8.44 7.66
CA TYR A 41 -15.82 -8.95 7.22
C TYR A 41 -15.24 -9.81 8.33
N ASP A 42 -15.98 -10.89 8.62
CA ASP A 42 -15.75 -11.78 9.76
C ASP A 42 -14.48 -12.62 9.57
N ASP A 43 -14.01 -13.31 10.61
CA ASP A 43 -12.90 -14.28 10.48
C ASP A 43 -11.56 -13.65 10.02
N VAL A 44 -11.39 -12.33 10.19
CA VAL A 44 -10.10 -11.64 10.09
C VAL A 44 -9.85 -10.86 11.37
N GLU A 45 -8.91 -11.35 12.18
CA GLU A 45 -8.56 -10.71 13.43
C GLU A 45 -7.85 -9.35 13.20
N GLY A 46 -8.19 -8.36 14.02
CA GLY A 46 -7.52 -7.05 14.04
C GLY A 46 -7.84 -6.13 12.85
N VAL A 47 -8.78 -6.51 11.98
CA VAL A 47 -9.22 -5.67 10.85
C VAL A 47 -10.24 -4.62 11.27
N ILE A 48 -10.08 -3.42 10.73
CA ILE A 48 -11.08 -2.37 10.76
C ILE A 48 -11.83 -2.44 9.43
N TYR A 49 -13.05 -2.95 9.45
CA TYR A 49 -13.91 -2.95 8.27
C TYR A 49 -14.71 -1.64 8.19
N LEU A 50 -14.47 -0.86 7.14
CA LEU A 50 -15.24 0.34 6.84
C LEU A 50 -16.42 -0.03 5.94
N THR A 51 -17.51 -0.46 6.56
CA THR A 51 -18.80 -0.70 5.88
C THR A 51 -19.30 0.57 5.19
N VAL A 52 -20.31 0.43 4.33
CA VAL A 52 -20.98 1.57 3.67
C VAL A 52 -21.46 2.59 4.70
N GLU A 53 -22.05 2.13 5.80
CA GLU A 53 -22.58 2.96 6.88
C GLU A 53 -21.45 3.66 7.63
N ARG A 54 -20.37 2.94 7.95
CA ARG A 54 -19.20 3.52 8.61
C ARG A 54 -18.52 4.57 7.74
N GLN A 55 -18.40 4.32 6.44
CA GLN A 55 -17.86 5.31 5.49
C GLN A 55 -18.72 6.57 5.47
N ARG A 56 -20.05 6.44 5.42
CA ARG A 56 -20.97 7.60 5.44
C ARG A 56 -20.89 8.41 6.74
N ALA A 57 -20.49 7.78 7.84
CA ALA A 57 -20.29 8.46 9.11
C ALA A 57 -18.91 9.17 9.22
N LEU A 58 -18.01 8.97 8.26
CA LEU A 58 -16.75 9.71 8.19
C LEU A 58 -17.00 11.11 7.63
N HIS A 59 -16.33 12.11 8.20
CA HIS A 59 -16.44 13.52 7.78
C HIS A 59 -15.45 13.89 6.66
N PHE A 60 -15.11 12.93 5.80
CA PHE A 60 -14.15 13.16 4.71
C PHE A 60 -14.86 13.68 3.46
N GLN A 61 -14.45 14.85 2.98
CA GLN A 61 -15.01 15.47 1.76
C GLN A 61 -14.84 14.59 0.51
N ILE A 62 -13.82 13.72 0.48
CA ILE A 62 -13.57 12.82 -0.66
C ILE A 62 -14.77 11.90 -0.96
N LEU A 63 -15.61 11.60 0.04
CA LEU A 63 -16.75 10.71 -0.11
C LEU A 63 -17.78 11.23 -1.13
N GLU A 64 -17.87 12.55 -1.30
CA GLU A 64 -18.73 13.20 -2.29
C GLU A 64 -18.17 13.07 -3.72
N HIS A 65 -16.87 12.77 -3.86
CA HIS A 65 -16.16 12.69 -5.13
C HIS A 65 -15.76 11.27 -5.52
N THR A 66 -15.79 10.31 -4.59
CA THR A 66 -15.58 8.90 -4.88
C THR A 66 -16.92 8.21 -5.08
N PRO A 67 -17.29 7.77 -6.29
CA PRO A 67 -18.53 7.03 -6.52
C PRO A 67 -18.48 5.63 -5.90
N TRP A 68 -19.63 4.99 -5.72
CA TRP A 68 -19.71 3.56 -5.38
C TRP A 68 -19.36 2.71 -6.60
N ARG A 69 -19.05 1.42 -6.39
CA ARG A 69 -18.61 0.47 -7.42
C ARG A 69 -17.36 0.94 -8.15
N HIS A 70 -16.44 1.55 -7.41
CA HIS A 70 -15.27 2.17 -8.00
C HIS A 70 -14.04 1.98 -7.11
N PHE A 71 -12.97 1.45 -7.71
CA PHE A 71 -11.72 1.14 -7.01
C PHE A 71 -11.13 2.35 -6.27
N GLY A 72 -11.29 3.56 -6.82
CA GLY A 72 -10.86 4.81 -6.21
C GLY A 72 -11.46 5.09 -4.81
N ARG A 73 -12.47 4.35 -4.37
CA ARG A 73 -12.98 4.38 -2.99
C ARG A 73 -11.93 3.94 -1.96
N LYS A 74 -10.90 3.19 -2.36
CA LYS A 74 -9.71 2.88 -1.55
C LYS A 74 -9.07 4.12 -0.91
N ASN A 75 -9.17 5.28 -1.57
CA ASN A 75 -8.67 6.55 -1.04
C ASN A 75 -9.26 6.92 0.33
N VAL A 76 -10.49 6.49 0.63
CA VAL A 76 -11.09 6.66 1.96
C VAL A 76 -10.27 5.94 3.03
N GLY A 77 -9.74 4.76 2.71
CA GLY A 77 -8.86 3.99 3.59
C GLY A 77 -7.51 4.68 3.84
N PHE A 78 -6.94 5.33 2.82
CA PHE A 78 -5.73 6.14 2.99
C PHE A 78 -5.97 7.32 3.95
N LEU A 79 -7.04 8.10 3.74
CA LEU A 79 -7.38 9.21 4.64
C LEU A 79 -7.70 8.72 6.05
N TYR A 80 -8.38 7.58 6.17
CA TYR A 80 -8.66 6.96 7.46
C TYR A 80 -7.36 6.61 8.19
N ALA A 81 -6.43 5.92 7.52
CA ALA A 81 -5.13 5.58 8.08
C ALA A 81 -4.33 6.83 8.51
N ILE A 82 -4.27 7.85 7.65
CA ILE A 82 -3.58 9.12 7.92
C ILE A 82 -4.18 9.82 9.15
N ALA A 83 -5.52 9.92 9.22
CA ALA A 83 -6.22 10.51 10.35
C ALA A 83 -5.94 9.79 11.68
N HIS A 84 -5.56 8.51 11.62
CA HIS A 84 -5.15 7.69 12.77
C HIS A 84 -3.62 7.57 12.91
N GLY A 85 -2.87 8.53 12.38
CA GLY A 85 -1.42 8.66 12.59
C GLY A 85 -0.58 7.67 11.77
N ALA A 86 -1.04 7.28 10.58
CA ALA A 86 -0.19 6.54 9.66
C ALA A 86 1.05 7.35 9.26
N LYS A 87 2.22 6.75 9.42
CA LYS A 87 3.50 7.19 8.87
C LYS A 87 3.94 6.32 7.69
N VAL A 88 3.47 5.07 7.65
CA VAL A 88 3.70 4.11 6.57
C VAL A 88 2.37 3.47 6.21
N ILE A 89 2.06 3.43 4.91
CA ILE A 89 0.90 2.73 4.35
C ILE A 89 1.41 1.66 3.40
N TYR A 90 1.04 0.40 3.66
CA TYR A 90 1.17 -0.71 2.75
C TYR A 90 -0.12 -0.84 1.95
N ASP A 91 -0.06 -0.38 0.70
CA ASP A 91 -1.16 -0.44 -0.26
C ASP A 91 -1.14 -1.79 -0.99
N THR A 92 -2.21 -2.57 -0.86
CA THR A 92 -2.34 -3.88 -1.53
C THR A 92 -3.78 -4.20 -1.84
N ASP A 93 -4.01 -5.04 -2.83
CA ASP A 93 -5.34 -5.56 -3.16
C ASP A 93 -5.62 -6.86 -2.39
N ASP A 94 -6.88 -7.28 -2.37
CA ASP A 94 -7.38 -8.40 -1.57
C ASP A 94 -7.05 -9.80 -2.15
N ASP A 95 -6.53 -9.84 -3.37
CA ASP A 95 -6.03 -11.03 -4.07
C ASP A 95 -4.49 -11.12 -4.08
N ASN A 96 -3.78 -10.08 -3.65
CA ASN A 96 -2.33 -10.06 -3.54
C ASN A 96 -1.84 -10.82 -2.31
N ARG A 97 -1.05 -11.88 -2.53
CA ARG A 97 -0.50 -12.73 -1.46
C ARG A 97 0.91 -12.29 -1.06
N LEU A 98 1.13 -12.14 0.25
CA LEU A 98 2.47 -12.01 0.79
C LEU A 98 3.23 -13.32 0.56
N LYS A 99 4.46 -13.22 0.04
CA LYS A 99 5.34 -14.39 -0.18
C LYS A 99 6.04 -14.87 1.09
N ALA A 100 6.06 -14.03 2.12
CA ALA A 100 6.63 -14.32 3.43
C ALA A 100 5.70 -13.75 4.50
N HIS A 101 5.75 -14.26 5.72
CA HIS A 101 4.95 -13.78 6.84
C HIS A 101 5.50 -12.46 7.43
N ARG A 102 5.74 -11.48 6.55
CA ARG A 102 6.18 -10.12 6.84
C ARG A 102 5.84 -9.21 5.67
N ILE A 103 5.52 -7.95 5.95
CA ILE A 103 5.42 -6.91 4.93
C ILE A 103 6.81 -6.30 4.73
N PRO A 104 7.40 -6.38 3.53
CA PRO A 104 8.69 -5.78 3.26
C PRO A 104 8.57 -4.25 3.26
N ILE A 105 9.40 -3.56 4.04
CA ILE A 105 9.50 -2.10 4.01
C ILE A 105 10.85 -1.72 3.41
N LEU A 106 10.80 -1.22 2.18
CA LEU A 106 11.99 -0.83 1.45
C LEU A 106 12.72 0.31 2.17
N GLY A 107 14.02 0.15 2.40
CA GLY A 107 14.86 1.10 3.14
C GLY A 107 14.86 0.92 4.67
N PHE A 108 13.96 0.11 5.24
CA PHE A 108 13.93 -0.20 6.68
C PHE A 108 14.37 -1.62 7.02
N ASP A 109 14.05 -2.59 6.16
CA ASP A 109 14.51 -3.96 6.36
C ASP A 109 15.98 -4.08 5.94
N ALA A 110 16.89 -4.35 6.89
CA ALA A 110 18.32 -4.54 6.64
C ALA A 110 18.63 -5.64 5.60
N ALA A 111 17.67 -6.56 5.35
CA ALA A 111 17.75 -7.58 4.30
C ALA A 111 17.47 -7.03 2.88
N SER A 112 17.02 -5.78 2.74
CA SER A 112 16.86 -5.08 1.46
C SER A 112 18.19 -4.56 0.92
N ALA A 113 19.27 -4.60 1.72
CA ALA A 113 20.63 -4.32 1.28
C ALA A 113 21.17 -5.50 0.48
N VAL A 114 20.51 -5.82 -0.63
CA VAL A 114 21.02 -6.82 -1.57
C VAL A 114 22.09 -6.16 -2.41
N ARG A 115 23.33 -6.63 -2.23
CA ARG A 115 24.45 -6.32 -3.12
C ARG A 115 24.19 -7.05 -4.44
N LEU A 116 23.92 -6.30 -5.50
CA LEU A 116 23.93 -6.82 -6.86
C LEU A 116 25.36 -7.24 -7.20
N GLU A 117 25.58 -8.51 -7.53
CA GLU A 117 26.88 -9.00 -8.03
C GLU A 117 27.16 -8.50 -9.46
N ASP A 118 26.11 -8.13 -10.21
CA ASP A 118 26.20 -7.44 -11.50
C ASP A 118 25.23 -6.23 -11.50
N PRO A 119 25.72 -4.99 -11.66
CA PRO A 119 24.86 -3.82 -11.65
C PRO A 119 24.02 -3.78 -12.92
N VAL A 120 22.72 -4.06 -12.79
CA VAL A 120 21.76 -3.59 -13.79
C VAL A 120 21.74 -2.06 -13.75
N ASN A 121 21.85 -1.41 -14.91
CA ASN A 121 21.71 0.04 -15.01
C ASN A 121 20.26 0.42 -14.71
N VAL A 122 20.02 0.76 -13.45
CA VAL A 122 18.78 1.36 -12.99
C VAL A 122 19.03 2.85 -12.83
N SER A 123 18.15 3.61 -13.42
CA SER A 123 18.13 5.06 -13.35
C SER A 123 18.01 5.55 -11.92
N TRP A 124 18.96 6.36 -11.46
CA TRP A 124 18.91 6.95 -10.12
C TRP A 124 18.22 8.31 -10.18
N PRO A 125 17.34 8.63 -9.21
CA PRO A 125 16.80 9.96 -9.08
C PRO A 125 17.94 10.96 -8.83
N ILE A 126 18.06 11.97 -9.69
CA ILE A 126 18.89 13.13 -9.37
C ILE A 126 18.09 13.97 -8.39
N GLU A 127 18.45 13.97 -7.10
CA GLU A 127 17.81 14.86 -6.13
C GLU A 127 18.03 16.33 -6.55
N PRO A 128 16.97 17.11 -6.83
CA PRO A 128 17.11 18.54 -6.96
C PRO A 128 17.57 19.11 -5.61
N ARG A 129 18.65 19.89 -5.59
CA ARG A 129 19.09 20.58 -4.36
C ARG A 129 17.91 21.37 -3.78
N GLY A 130 17.45 21.00 -2.58
CA GLY A 130 16.42 21.73 -1.84
C GLY A 130 15.00 21.18 -1.91
N SER A 131 14.74 20.04 -2.56
CA SER A 131 13.43 19.38 -2.46
C SER A 131 13.28 18.63 -1.13
N HIS A 132 12.30 19.01 -0.33
CA HIS A 132 11.87 18.27 0.86
C HIS A 132 11.21 16.94 0.43
N GLY A 133 12.03 15.94 0.15
CA GLY A 133 11.59 14.60 -0.22
C GLY A 133 12.59 13.94 -1.16
N SER A 134 13.28 12.92 -0.67
CA SER A 134 14.13 12.07 -1.50
C SER A 134 13.23 11.32 -2.47
N LEU A 135 13.19 11.74 -3.73
CA LEU A 135 12.67 10.92 -4.82
C LEU A 135 13.46 9.61 -4.79
N PHE A 136 12.76 8.48 -4.67
CA PHE A 136 13.38 7.17 -4.54
C PHE A 136 12.90 6.26 -5.67
N ASN A 137 13.82 5.71 -6.45
CA ASN A 137 13.51 4.67 -7.44
C ASN A 137 13.55 3.31 -6.72
N PRO A 138 12.41 2.60 -6.58
CA PRO A 138 12.38 1.31 -5.87
C PRO A 138 12.86 0.13 -6.72
N TYR A 139 12.96 0.30 -8.06
CA TYR A 139 13.27 -0.79 -8.99
C TYR A 139 14.62 -1.50 -8.75
N PRO A 140 15.73 -0.82 -8.39
CA PRO A 140 16.99 -1.49 -8.04
C PRO A 140 16.81 -2.58 -6.97
N SER A 141 15.93 -2.34 -6.00
CA SER A 141 15.73 -3.22 -4.85
C SER A 141 15.00 -4.51 -5.18
N PHE A 142 14.41 -4.60 -6.38
CA PHE A 142 13.76 -5.81 -6.87
C PHE A 142 14.68 -6.72 -7.70
N GLN A 143 15.97 -6.39 -7.81
CA GLN A 143 16.98 -7.18 -8.54
C GLN A 143 16.51 -7.63 -9.93
N PRO A 144 16.19 -6.68 -10.81
CA PRO A 144 15.88 -7.04 -12.18
C PRO A 144 17.05 -7.77 -12.83
N SER A 145 16.75 -8.68 -13.76
CA SER A 145 17.74 -9.43 -14.53
C SER A 145 17.91 -8.92 -15.96
N CYS A 146 17.24 -7.82 -16.33
CA CYS A 146 17.24 -7.31 -17.70
C CYS A 146 17.25 -5.77 -17.80
N GLY A 147 18.06 -5.26 -18.73
CA GLY A 147 17.91 -3.94 -19.37
C GLY A 147 18.02 -2.70 -18.48
N HIS A 148 17.67 -1.54 -19.07
CA HIS A 148 17.39 -0.29 -18.34
C HIS A 148 15.94 -0.31 -17.88
N ILE A 149 15.72 -0.08 -16.59
CA ILE A 149 14.38 -0.11 -16.00
C ILE A 149 13.94 1.26 -15.54
N TRP A 150 12.80 1.66 -16.08
CA TRP A 150 12.21 2.97 -15.89
C TRP A 150 10.93 2.88 -15.03
N PRO A 151 10.87 3.54 -13.86
CA PRO A 151 9.61 3.72 -13.15
C PRO A 151 8.67 4.62 -13.95
N ARG A 152 7.56 4.07 -14.45
CA ARG A 152 6.51 4.89 -15.10
C ARG A 152 6.08 6.02 -14.14
N GLY A 153 6.03 7.26 -14.65
CA GLY A 153 5.64 8.44 -13.87
C GLY A 153 6.80 9.28 -13.32
N PHE A 154 8.05 8.86 -13.50
CA PHE A 154 9.18 9.78 -13.28
C PHE A 154 9.25 10.84 -14.39
N PRO A 155 9.73 12.07 -14.11
CA PRO A 155 10.07 13.01 -15.16
C PRO A 155 11.32 12.54 -15.90
N LEU A 156 11.28 12.52 -17.23
CA LEU A 156 12.41 12.11 -18.09
C LEU A 156 13.68 12.95 -17.82
N ASP A 157 13.50 14.21 -17.42
CA ASP A 157 14.60 15.14 -17.13
C ASP A 157 15.36 14.82 -15.83
N HIS A 158 14.82 13.94 -14.99
CA HIS A 158 15.39 13.61 -13.67
C HIS A 158 15.99 12.21 -13.59
N VAL A 159 16.33 11.64 -14.73
CA VAL A 159 16.90 10.31 -14.85
C VAL A 159 18.08 10.30 -15.83
N GLN A 160 19.18 9.70 -15.39
CA GLN A 160 20.30 9.25 -16.23
C GLN A 160 20.20 7.76 -16.54
#